data_AF-A0A259PHH3-F1
#
_entry.id   AF-A0A259PHH3-F1
#
_cell.length_a   1.000
_cell.length_b   1.000
_cell.length_c   1.000
_cell.angle_alpha   90.00
_cell.angle_beta   90.00
_cell.angle_gamma   90.00
#
_symmetry.space_group_name_H-M   'P 1'
#
loop_
_entity.id
_entity.type
_entity.pdbx_description
1 polymer ?
#
loop_
_entity_poly.entity_id
_entity_poly.type
_entity_poly.pdbx_seq_one_letter_code
_entity_poly.pdbx_strand_id
1 'polypeptide(L)'
;MHLLYEEGGDIKVATVQSASGSGDTESWQATSLSGKKIKLKAKEVWLRFEKPEPQALMDEANILSKEIDLQFLWDCAPDEEFGLVDVAQEYFGSQASIPQQTGLAIALQGAPVFFRRKGRGRFQRAPLEQLQAGLAALERKQKELEQQLAWQQELVAGVFPEVLKSQANQLLFSPDKNTSAYKALIAACTESGESPAQLMIRCGAIDSPLQYHQGMFLKAHFPQGATHDPSLAVDQAGLDAAISELPLAEVTAFSIDDSGTTEIDDALSVTALDGGGHRIGIHIAAPGLVIAKDDALDRVARTRMSTVYFPGDKITMLPDTVIAQFSLDEGAARPALSIYVDIDAAGVVDKETLQLRAEMVPMGSNLRLENL
;
A
#
# COMPACT_ATOMS: atom_id res chain seq x y z
N MET A 1 38.13 -41.68 22.70
CA MET A 1 38.31 -40.64 21.66
C MET A 1 36.99 -40.19 21.06
N HIS A 2 36.80 -38.88 21.03
CA HIS A 2 35.68 -38.17 20.42
C HIS A 2 36.20 -37.15 19.39
N LEU A 3 35.34 -36.79 18.44
CA LEU A 3 35.66 -35.91 17.32
C LEU A 3 34.68 -34.73 17.28
N LEU A 4 35.21 -33.52 17.18
CA LEU A 4 34.46 -32.33 16.83
C LEU A 4 34.46 -32.18 15.31
N TYR A 5 33.31 -31.91 14.72
CA TYR A 5 33.15 -31.71 13.27
C TYR A 5 32.00 -30.76 12.99
N GLU A 6 31.80 -30.42 11.71
CA GLU A 6 30.69 -29.59 11.26
C GLU A 6 29.77 -30.36 10.32
N GLU A 7 28.46 -30.23 10.52
CA GLU A 7 27.41 -30.78 9.66
C GLU A 7 26.33 -29.71 9.47
N GLY A 8 26.11 -29.28 8.21
CA GLY A 8 25.04 -28.32 7.88
C GLY A 8 25.23 -26.91 8.43
N GLY A 9 26.47 -26.49 8.72
CA GLY A 9 26.75 -25.19 9.33
C GLY A 9 26.63 -25.16 10.86
N ASP A 10 26.44 -26.32 11.51
CA ASP A 10 26.46 -26.48 12.96
C ASP A 10 27.70 -27.25 13.43
N ILE A 11 28.20 -26.92 14.62
CA ILE A 11 29.20 -27.71 15.34
C ILE A 11 28.56 -28.93 15.99
N LYS A 12 29.13 -30.12 15.75
CA LYS A 12 28.66 -31.41 16.26
C LYS A 12 29.81 -32.23 16.84
N VAL A 13 29.46 -33.18 17.71
CA VAL A 13 30.40 -34.14 18.31
C VAL A 13 29.99 -35.57 17.96
N ALA A 14 30.97 -36.44 17.73
CA ALA A 14 30.76 -37.87 17.56
C ALA A 14 31.79 -38.71 18.34
N THR A 15 31.38 -39.89 18.78
CA THR A 15 32.24 -40.85 19.50
C THR A 15 32.79 -41.90 18.52
N VAL A 16 34.11 -42.11 18.54
CA VAL A 16 34.78 -43.03 17.60
C VAL A 16 34.53 -44.48 17.99
N GLN A 17 34.16 -45.30 16.99
CA GLN A 17 34.02 -46.75 17.12
C GLN A 17 35.23 -47.49 16.54
N SER A 18 35.70 -47.06 15.36
CA SER A 18 36.89 -47.62 14.72
C SER A 18 37.58 -46.58 13.83
N ALA A 19 38.89 -46.74 13.64
CA ALA A 19 39.72 -45.91 12.77
C ALA A 19 40.32 -46.77 11.64
N SER A 20 40.52 -46.17 10.47
CA SER A 20 41.09 -46.82 9.29
C SER A 20 41.93 -45.84 8.47
N GLY A 21 43.03 -46.31 7.89
CA GLY A 21 43.99 -45.48 7.15
C GLY A 21 45.02 -44.78 8.06
N SER A 22 45.85 -43.93 7.46
CA SER A 22 46.87 -43.14 8.17
C SER A 22 47.10 -41.79 7.49
N GLY A 23 47.47 -40.77 8.26
CA GLY A 23 47.71 -39.41 7.75
C GLY A 23 46.47 -38.83 7.06
N ASP A 24 46.64 -38.28 5.86
CA ASP A 24 45.54 -37.63 5.11
C ASP A 24 44.44 -38.59 4.61
N THR A 25 44.72 -39.91 4.65
CA THR A 25 43.74 -40.96 4.29
C THR A 25 42.99 -41.51 5.49
N GLU A 26 43.29 -41.02 6.70
CA GLU A 26 42.65 -41.46 7.93
C GLU A 26 41.15 -41.15 7.92
N SER A 27 40.34 -42.12 8.36
CA SER A 27 38.90 -41.97 8.52
C SER A 27 38.37 -42.80 9.69
N TRP A 28 37.34 -42.28 10.35
CA TRP A 28 36.70 -42.90 11.50
C TRP A 28 35.26 -43.27 11.21
N GLN A 29 34.86 -44.45 11.67
CA GLN A 29 33.46 -44.76 11.91
C GLN A 29 33.13 -44.26 13.32
N ALA A 30 32.16 -43.36 13.41
CA ALA A 30 31.77 -42.71 14.66
C ALA A 30 30.24 -42.69 14.82
N THR A 31 29.76 -42.46 16.03
CA THR A 31 28.34 -42.28 16.34
C THR A 31 28.08 -40.86 16.83
N SER A 32 27.16 -40.15 16.19
CA SER A 32 26.74 -38.81 16.61
C SER A 32 26.02 -38.86 17.96
N LEU A 33 25.84 -37.69 18.60
CA LEU A 33 25.00 -37.54 19.79
C LEU A 33 23.55 -38.03 19.61
N SER A 34 23.02 -37.97 18.38
CA SER A 34 21.69 -38.50 18.03
C SER A 34 21.65 -40.01 17.77
N GLY A 35 22.77 -40.72 17.93
CA GLY A 35 22.87 -42.16 17.69
C GLY A 35 23.10 -42.56 16.22
N LYS A 36 23.22 -41.60 15.30
CA LYS A 36 23.47 -41.85 13.87
C LYS A 36 24.91 -42.31 13.65
N LYS A 37 25.10 -43.42 12.94
CA LYS A 37 26.43 -43.86 12.50
C LYS A 37 26.90 -43.00 11.33
N ILE A 38 28.10 -42.46 11.43
CA ILE A 38 28.71 -41.57 10.45
C ILE A 38 30.15 -41.99 10.16
N LYS A 39 30.61 -41.67 8.95
CA LYS A 39 32.02 -41.81 8.57
C LYS A 39 32.64 -40.42 8.38
N LEU A 40 33.65 -40.10 9.19
CA LEU A 40 34.37 -38.81 9.12
C LEU A 40 35.79 -39.04 8.58
N LYS A 41 36.22 -38.25 7.61
CA LYS A 41 37.60 -38.23 7.11
C LYS A 41 38.47 -37.27 7.95
N ALA A 42 39.80 -37.44 7.93
CA ALA A 42 40.76 -36.55 8.61
C ALA A 42 40.45 -35.06 8.42
N LYS A 43 40.21 -34.66 7.17
CA LYS A 43 39.86 -33.28 6.80
C LYS A 43 38.49 -32.77 7.26
N GLU A 44 37.67 -33.62 7.90
CA GLU A 44 36.34 -33.28 8.43
C GLU A 44 36.36 -32.99 9.92
N VAL A 45 37.39 -33.48 10.59
CA VAL A 45 37.54 -33.37 12.03
C VAL A 45 38.26 -32.08 12.36
N TRP A 46 37.63 -31.27 13.22
CA TRP A 46 38.17 -30.01 13.68
C TRP A 46 39.02 -30.22 14.94
N LEU A 47 38.58 -31.06 15.87
CA LEU A 47 39.29 -31.40 17.11
C LEU A 47 39.14 -32.89 17.43
N ARG A 48 40.16 -33.45 18.09
CA ARG A 48 40.15 -34.80 18.67
C ARG A 48 40.36 -34.66 20.18
N PHE A 49 39.58 -35.38 20.99
CA PHE A 49 39.69 -35.29 22.46
C PHE A 49 39.23 -36.58 23.16
N GLU A 50 39.61 -36.75 24.42
CA GLU A 50 39.23 -37.90 25.26
C GLU A 50 38.19 -37.55 26.34
N LYS A 51 38.23 -36.32 26.87
CA LYS A 51 37.30 -35.80 27.88
C LYS A 51 37.03 -34.31 27.60
N PRO A 52 35.90 -33.74 28.04
CA PRO A 52 34.77 -34.39 28.73
C PRO A 52 33.90 -35.24 27.79
N GLU A 53 32.86 -35.90 28.33
CA GLU A 53 31.90 -36.67 27.52
C GLU A 53 31.15 -35.77 26.53
N PRO A 54 30.82 -36.24 25.31
CA PRO A 54 30.23 -35.44 24.24
C PRO A 54 29.02 -34.56 24.59
N GLN A 55 28.08 -35.08 25.40
CA GLN A 55 26.88 -34.32 25.75
C GLN A 55 27.23 -33.19 26.73
N ALA A 56 28.00 -33.50 27.77
CA ALA A 56 28.48 -32.50 28.73
C ALA A 56 29.33 -31.43 28.05
N LEU A 57 30.16 -31.82 27.07
CA LEU A 57 30.92 -30.88 26.24
C LEU A 57 30.00 -29.90 25.52
N MET A 58 28.96 -30.39 24.82
CA MET A 58 28.08 -29.53 24.05
C MET A 58 27.24 -28.61 24.94
N ASP A 59 26.78 -29.10 26.10
CA ASP A 59 26.01 -28.28 27.04
C ASP A 59 26.87 -27.12 27.58
N GLU A 60 28.11 -27.40 28.00
CA GLU A 60 29.06 -26.39 28.47
C GLU A 60 29.47 -25.43 27.35
N ALA A 61 29.79 -25.95 26.15
CA ALA A 61 30.20 -25.14 25.01
C ALA A 61 29.10 -24.18 24.53
N ASN A 62 27.83 -24.58 24.58
CA ASN A 62 26.69 -23.71 24.25
C ASN A 62 26.47 -22.57 25.26
N ILE A 63 26.85 -22.79 26.53
CA ILE A 63 26.85 -21.74 27.54
C ILE A 63 28.00 -20.78 27.25
N LEU A 64 29.22 -21.31 27.15
CA LEU A 64 30.44 -20.55 26.87
C LEU A 64 30.32 -19.73 25.58
N SER A 65 29.70 -20.27 24.53
CA SER A 65 29.56 -19.55 23.25
C SER A 65 28.79 -18.24 23.34
N LYS A 66 27.89 -18.10 24.34
CA LYS A 66 27.11 -16.88 24.56
C LYS A 66 27.88 -15.82 25.35
N GLU A 67 28.94 -16.22 26.06
CA GLU A 67 29.79 -15.35 26.87
C GLU A 67 30.99 -14.80 26.07
N ILE A 68 31.19 -15.27 24.83
CA ILE A 68 32.28 -14.83 23.97
C ILE A 68 32.02 -13.41 23.47
N ASP A 69 32.96 -12.52 23.77
CA ASP A 69 33.02 -11.18 23.20
C ASP A 69 33.56 -11.27 21.77
N LEU A 70 32.63 -11.23 20.81
CA LEU A 70 32.93 -11.30 19.37
C LEU A 70 33.77 -10.13 18.88
N GLN A 71 33.64 -8.95 19.50
CA GLN A 71 34.41 -7.77 19.13
C GLN A 71 35.86 -7.93 19.58
N PHE A 72 36.06 -8.31 20.84
CA PHE A 72 37.40 -8.60 21.35
C PHE A 72 38.06 -9.75 20.60
N LEU A 73 37.32 -10.82 20.30
CA LEU A 73 37.80 -11.93 19.48
C LEU A 73 38.24 -11.46 18.09
N TRP A 74 37.51 -10.53 17.48
CA TRP A 74 37.84 -9.96 16.17
C TRP A 74 39.09 -9.07 16.23
N ASP A 75 39.25 -8.31 17.32
CA ASP A 75 40.42 -7.46 17.56
C ASP A 75 41.70 -8.29 17.75
N CYS A 76 41.59 -9.44 18.43
CA CYS A 76 42.70 -10.37 18.67
C CYS A 76 43.01 -11.30 17.48
N ALA A 77 42.02 -11.58 16.62
CA ALA A 77 42.20 -12.49 15.49
C ALA A 77 43.11 -11.87 14.41
N PRO A 78 43.95 -12.68 13.73
CA PRO A 78 44.79 -12.19 12.65
C PRO A 78 43.96 -11.84 11.40
N ASP A 79 44.50 -10.96 10.56
CA ASP A 79 43.93 -10.59 9.26
C ASP A 79 43.90 -11.75 8.25
N GLU A 80 44.85 -12.67 8.38
CA GLU A 80 45.00 -13.84 7.54
C GLU A 80 44.07 -14.99 7.98
N GLU A 81 44.07 -16.09 7.22
CA GLU A 81 43.33 -17.29 7.58
C GLU A 81 43.95 -17.97 8.82
N PHE A 82 43.13 -18.23 9.83
CA PHE A 82 43.55 -18.88 11.08
C PHE A 82 42.75 -20.15 11.38
N GLY A 83 43.38 -21.04 12.14
CA GLY A 83 42.74 -22.25 12.67
C GLY A 83 42.00 -21.99 13.98
N LEU A 84 40.97 -22.80 14.26
CA LEU A 84 40.21 -22.77 15.51
C LEU A 84 41.09 -22.85 16.77
N VAL A 85 42.08 -23.76 16.77
CA VAL A 85 42.94 -23.98 17.94
C VAL A 85 43.82 -22.77 18.21
N ASP A 86 44.39 -22.19 17.15
CA ASP A 86 45.31 -21.05 17.24
C ASP A 86 44.60 -19.84 17.86
N VAL A 87 43.41 -19.50 17.35
CA VAL A 87 42.62 -18.37 17.87
C VAL A 87 42.06 -18.65 19.27
N ALA A 88 41.79 -19.91 19.62
CA ALA A 88 41.35 -20.26 20.97
C ALA A 88 42.45 -20.04 22.01
N GLN A 89 43.70 -20.29 21.65
CA GLN A 89 44.85 -20.03 22.52
C GLN A 89 45.11 -18.53 22.70
N GLU A 90 44.85 -17.72 21.68
CA GLU A 90 44.95 -16.25 21.81
C GLU A 90 43.83 -15.67 22.68
N TYR A 91 42.60 -16.16 22.53
CA TYR A 91 41.44 -15.63 23.27
C TYR A 91 41.37 -16.11 24.73
N PHE A 92 41.60 -17.41 25.00
CA PHE A 92 41.51 -18.01 26.34
C PHE A 92 42.87 -18.25 27.01
N GLY A 93 43.97 -18.04 26.30
CA GLY A 93 45.33 -18.36 26.75
C GLY A 93 45.80 -19.76 26.35
N SER A 94 47.09 -20.04 26.58
CA SER A 94 47.80 -21.26 26.14
C SER A 94 47.21 -22.61 26.62
N GLN A 95 46.27 -22.59 27.58
CA GLN A 95 45.60 -23.78 28.12
C GLN A 95 44.10 -23.85 27.76
N ALA A 96 43.68 -23.25 26.64
CA ALA A 96 42.30 -23.29 26.16
C ALA A 96 41.72 -24.73 26.19
N SER A 97 40.70 -24.95 27.01
CA SER A 97 40.08 -26.26 27.22
C SER A 97 39.25 -26.71 26.02
N ILE A 98 38.93 -28.01 25.92
CA ILE A 98 38.07 -28.53 24.84
C ILE A 98 36.68 -27.86 24.84
N PRO A 99 36.00 -27.64 25.99
CA PRO A 99 34.79 -26.80 26.04
C PRO A 99 34.98 -25.39 25.52
N GLN A 100 36.07 -24.70 25.88
CA GLN A 100 36.36 -23.33 25.39
C GLN A 100 36.59 -23.31 23.88
N GLN A 101 37.39 -24.23 23.35
CA GLN A 101 37.63 -24.36 21.90
C GLN A 101 36.33 -24.68 21.15
N THR A 102 35.47 -25.53 21.73
CA THR A 102 34.18 -25.89 21.13
C THR A 102 33.19 -24.72 21.17
N GLY A 103 33.10 -24.00 22.29
CA GLY A 103 32.27 -22.80 22.43
C GLY A 103 32.71 -21.70 21.46
N LEU A 104 34.02 -21.54 21.26
CA LEU A 104 34.56 -20.63 20.25
C LEU A 104 34.19 -21.03 18.82
N ALA A 105 34.24 -22.34 18.51
CA ALA A 105 33.80 -22.83 17.22
C ALA A 105 32.33 -22.51 16.93
N ILE A 106 31.47 -22.62 17.96
CA ILE A 106 30.04 -22.27 17.88
C ILE A 106 29.89 -20.76 17.66
N ALA A 107 30.58 -19.92 18.44
CA ALA A 107 30.52 -18.46 18.31
C ALA A 107 31.01 -17.96 16.94
N LEU A 108 32.13 -18.49 16.45
CA LEU A 108 32.67 -18.17 15.12
C LEU A 108 31.71 -18.53 13.99
N GLN A 109 31.02 -19.67 14.10
CA GLN A 109 29.99 -20.05 13.11
C GLN A 109 28.73 -19.18 13.21
N GLY A 110 28.31 -18.83 14.43
CA GLY A 110 27.13 -18.02 14.67
C GLY A 110 27.27 -16.53 14.32
N ALA A 111 28.48 -16.07 14.03
CA ALA A 111 28.79 -14.65 13.81
C ALA A 111 29.40 -14.35 12.43
N PRO A 112 28.70 -14.62 11.31
CA PRO A 112 29.23 -14.45 9.96
C PRO A 112 29.57 -12.99 9.58
N VAL A 113 29.04 -12.02 10.33
CA VAL A 113 29.38 -10.59 10.19
C VAL A 113 30.80 -10.31 10.69
N PHE A 114 31.25 -11.02 11.73
CA PHE A 114 32.59 -10.89 12.30
C PHE A 114 33.59 -11.79 11.60
N PHE A 115 33.20 -13.03 11.26
CA PHE A 115 34.14 -14.04 10.76
C PHE A 115 33.62 -14.73 9.50
N ARG A 116 34.47 -14.78 8.48
CA ARG A 116 34.23 -15.52 7.25
C ARG A 116 34.81 -16.92 7.35
N ARG A 117 34.02 -17.91 7.00
CA ARG A 117 34.48 -19.29 6.86
C ARG A 117 35.34 -19.44 5.60
N LYS A 118 36.55 -20.01 5.74
CA LYS A 118 37.48 -20.31 4.63
C LYS A 118 37.67 -21.79 4.38
N GLY A 119 37.28 -22.62 5.34
CA GLY A 119 37.34 -24.07 5.23
C GLY A 119 36.72 -24.73 6.45
N ARG A 120 37.17 -25.94 6.75
CA ARG A 120 36.75 -26.70 7.93
C ARG A 120 37.70 -26.35 9.08
N GLY A 121 37.16 -25.73 10.14
CA GLY A 121 37.94 -25.24 11.28
C GLY A 121 38.85 -24.05 10.95
N ARG A 122 38.59 -23.38 9.81
CA ARG A 122 39.41 -22.30 9.25
C ARG A 122 38.55 -21.06 9.00
N PHE A 123 38.98 -19.94 9.57
CA PHE A 123 38.24 -18.69 9.58
C PHE A 123 39.16 -17.54 9.19
N GLN A 124 38.55 -16.43 8.77
CA GLN A 124 39.23 -15.17 8.54
C GLN A 124 38.35 -14.06 9.11
N ARG A 125 38.92 -13.10 9.82
CA ARG A 125 38.14 -11.96 10.31
C ARG A 125 37.63 -11.12 9.14
N ALA A 126 36.43 -10.56 9.27
CA ALA A 126 35.91 -9.63 8.29
C ALA A 126 36.74 -8.32 8.30
N PRO A 127 37.09 -7.73 7.16
CA PRO A 127 37.70 -6.41 7.10
C PRO A 127 36.84 -5.38 7.83
N LEU A 128 37.49 -4.40 8.47
CA LEU A 128 36.82 -3.41 9.32
C LEU A 128 35.62 -2.74 8.64
N GLU A 129 35.75 -2.33 7.38
CA GLU A 129 34.65 -1.70 6.62
C GLU A 129 33.44 -2.63 6.45
N GLN A 130 33.68 -3.93 6.21
CA GLN A 130 32.61 -4.92 6.04
C GLN A 130 31.97 -5.30 7.38
N LEU A 131 32.76 -5.37 8.45
CA LEU A 131 32.26 -5.56 9.81
C LEU A 131 31.34 -4.39 10.19
N GLN A 132 31.81 -3.15 10.02
CA GLN A 132 31.04 -1.94 10.32
C GLN A 132 29.74 -1.88 9.51
N ALA A 133 29.81 -2.15 8.19
CA ALA A 133 28.61 -2.20 7.35
C ALA A 133 27.63 -3.29 7.77
N GLY A 134 28.13 -4.48 8.14
CA GLY A 134 27.30 -5.60 8.61
C GLY A 134 26.62 -5.31 9.95
N LEU A 135 27.37 -4.75 10.92
CA LEU A 135 26.82 -4.35 12.22
C LEU A 135 25.79 -3.24 12.08
N ALA A 136 26.06 -2.21 11.26
CA ALA A 136 25.11 -1.14 10.99
C ALA A 136 23.83 -1.67 10.32
N ALA A 137 23.94 -2.66 9.43
CA ALA A 137 22.78 -3.29 8.80
C ALA A 137 21.94 -4.11 9.81
N LEU A 138 22.59 -4.83 10.73
CA LEU A 138 21.91 -5.56 11.81
C LEU A 138 21.20 -4.60 12.77
N GLU A 139 21.87 -3.53 13.20
CA GLU A 139 21.30 -2.50 14.07
C GLU A 139 20.10 -1.82 13.40
N ARG A 140 20.22 -1.47 12.11
CA ARG A 140 19.11 -0.90 11.34
C ARG A 140 17.92 -1.86 11.28
N LYS A 141 18.16 -3.14 10.98
CA LYS A 141 17.11 -4.16 10.94
C LYS A 141 16.43 -4.36 12.30
N GLN A 142 17.21 -4.30 13.38
CA GLN A 142 16.69 -4.37 14.74
C GLN A 142 15.80 -3.16 15.04
N LYS A 143 16.26 -1.93 14.75
CA LYS A 143 15.46 -0.71 14.91
C LYS A 143 14.18 -0.74 14.08
N GLU A 144 14.25 -1.23 12.83
CA GLU A 144 13.07 -1.38 11.97
C GLU A 144 12.05 -2.36 12.57
N LEU A 145 12.50 -3.45 13.20
CA LEU A 145 11.63 -4.42 13.87
C LEU A 145 11.02 -3.86 15.16
N GLU A 146 11.81 -3.19 15.99
CA GLU A 146 11.35 -2.50 17.19
C GLU A 146 10.29 -1.45 16.85
N GLN A 147 10.53 -0.66 15.80
CA GLN A 147 9.57 0.33 15.32
C GLN A 147 8.28 -0.31 14.79
N GLN A 148 8.39 -1.42 14.05
CA GLN A 148 7.24 -2.18 13.57
C GLN A 148 6.38 -2.69 14.75
N LEU A 149 7.03 -3.24 15.78
CA LEU A 149 6.36 -3.74 16.98
C LEU A 149 5.69 -2.61 17.77
N ALA A 150 6.35 -1.46 17.90
CA ALA A 150 5.78 -0.28 18.54
C ALA A 150 4.49 0.17 17.82
N TRP A 151 4.53 0.30 16.49
CA TRP A 151 3.33 0.65 15.72
C TRP A 151 2.24 -0.39 15.80
N GLN A 152 2.58 -1.69 15.78
CA GLN A 152 1.62 -2.77 15.96
C GLN A 152 0.89 -2.61 17.31
N GLN A 153 1.63 -2.38 18.40
CA GLN A 153 1.04 -2.21 19.74
C GLN A 153 0.12 -1.00 19.83
N GLU A 154 0.51 0.14 19.25
CA GLU A 154 -0.35 1.33 19.17
C GLU A 154 -1.66 1.04 18.42
N LEU A 155 -1.57 0.37 17.27
CA LEU A 155 -2.74 0.00 16.47
C LEU A 155 -3.66 -0.97 17.23
N VAL A 156 -3.11 -2.01 17.86
CA VAL A 156 -3.92 -2.93 18.68
C VAL A 156 -4.61 -2.17 19.82
N ALA A 157 -3.92 -1.22 20.45
CA ALA A 157 -4.47 -0.34 21.49
C ALA A 157 -5.54 0.65 20.98
N GLY A 158 -5.80 0.71 19.67
CA GLY A 158 -6.81 1.59 19.08
C GLY A 158 -6.31 3.01 18.82
N VAL A 159 -4.99 3.20 18.71
CA VAL A 159 -4.38 4.50 18.39
C VAL A 159 -3.65 4.39 17.07
N PHE A 160 -3.94 5.28 16.11
CA PHE A 160 -3.18 5.32 14.87
C PHE A 160 -1.86 6.08 15.09
N PRO A 161 -0.69 5.48 14.76
CA PRO A 161 0.60 6.13 14.99
C PRO A 161 0.70 7.49 14.27
N GLU A 162 1.07 8.54 15.01
CA GLU A 162 1.13 9.92 14.50
C GLU A 162 2.00 10.06 13.24
N VAL A 163 3.14 9.38 13.21
CA VAL A 163 4.09 9.40 12.10
C VAL A 163 3.54 8.78 10.81
N LEU A 164 2.46 7.99 10.90
CA LEU A 164 1.83 7.33 9.77
C LEU A 164 0.60 8.08 9.25
N LYS A 165 0.12 9.14 9.92
CA LYS A 165 -1.12 9.84 9.54
C LYS A 165 -1.14 10.31 8.08
N SER A 166 -0.03 10.87 7.59
CA SER A 166 0.08 11.32 6.19
C SER A 166 0.04 10.16 5.18
N GLN A 167 0.32 8.93 5.63
CA GLN A 167 0.35 7.73 4.81
C GLN A 167 -0.90 6.85 4.99
N ALA A 168 -1.88 7.26 5.81
CA ALA A 168 -3.07 6.44 6.11
C ALA A 168 -3.81 6.01 4.83
N ASN A 169 -4.11 6.95 3.94
CA ASN A 169 -4.78 6.65 2.66
C ASN A 169 -3.94 5.71 1.79
N GLN A 170 -2.61 5.90 1.73
CA GLN A 170 -1.73 5.01 0.99
C GLN A 170 -1.72 3.60 1.59
N LEU A 171 -1.61 3.48 2.91
CA LEU A 171 -1.59 2.20 3.63
C LEU A 171 -2.87 1.40 3.42
N LEU A 172 -4.03 2.05 3.33
CA LEU A 172 -5.29 1.36 3.15
C LEU A 172 -5.60 1.08 1.68
N PHE A 173 -5.50 2.12 0.84
CA PHE A 173 -5.98 2.05 -0.53
C PHE A 173 -4.88 1.57 -1.49
N SER A 174 -3.62 1.97 -1.33
CA SER A 174 -2.52 1.61 -2.25
C SER A 174 -1.26 1.14 -1.52
N PRO A 175 -1.33 0.04 -0.74
CA PRO A 175 -0.25 -0.35 0.16
C PRO A 175 0.99 -0.86 -0.57
N ASP A 176 2.17 -0.44 -0.11
CA ASP A 176 3.42 -1.14 -0.37
C ASP A 176 3.65 -2.22 0.69
N LYS A 177 3.56 -3.48 0.25
CA LYS A 177 3.67 -4.68 1.11
C LYS A 177 5.04 -4.86 1.74
N ASN A 178 6.07 -4.17 1.26
CA ASN A 178 7.43 -4.31 1.75
C ASN A 178 7.73 -3.39 2.94
N THR A 179 6.92 -2.35 3.13
CA THR A 179 7.13 -1.35 4.19
C THR A 179 6.87 -1.91 5.58
N SER A 180 7.62 -1.41 6.57
CA SER A 180 7.41 -1.76 7.98
C SER A 180 6.03 -1.32 8.48
N ALA A 181 5.51 -0.19 7.98
CA ALA A 181 4.18 0.31 8.33
C ALA A 181 3.07 -0.66 7.89
N TYR A 182 3.13 -1.17 6.66
CA TYR A 182 2.17 -2.18 6.20
C TYR A 182 2.28 -3.49 6.99
N LYS A 183 3.50 -3.95 7.26
CA LYS A 183 3.73 -5.16 8.06
C LYS A 183 3.19 -5.02 9.49
N ALA A 184 3.39 -3.86 10.12
CA ALA A 184 2.81 -3.55 11.43
C ALA A 184 1.27 -3.59 11.40
N LEU A 185 0.66 -2.98 10.37
CA LEU A 185 -0.80 -2.98 10.19
C LEU A 185 -1.35 -4.41 10.05
N ILE A 186 -0.75 -5.24 9.21
CA ILE A 186 -1.19 -6.63 9.00
C ILE A 186 -0.97 -7.49 10.25
N ALA A 187 0.14 -7.29 10.96
CA ALA A 187 0.38 -7.98 12.22
C ALA A 187 -0.69 -7.61 13.26
N ALA A 188 -1.02 -6.32 13.39
CA ALA A 188 -2.09 -5.84 14.26
C ALA A 188 -3.46 -6.39 13.86
N CYS A 189 -3.78 -6.45 12.56
CA CYS A 189 -5.02 -7.06 12.05
C CYS A 189 -5.11 -8.56 12.42
N THR A 190 -4.00 -9.27 12.30
CA THR A 190 -3.93 -10.71 12.64
C THR A 190 -4.17 -10.93 14.13
N GLU A 191 -3.63 -10.05 14.98
CA GLU A 191 -3.78 -10.10 16.43
C GLU A 191 -5.18 -9.70 16.90
N SER A 192 -5.77 -8.64 16.32
CA SER A 192 -7.10 -8.16 16.70
C SER A 192 -8.25 -8.93 16.05
N GLY A 193 -7.99 -9.66 14.97
CA GLY A 193 -9.02 -10.34 14.17
C GLY A 193 -9.84 -9.40 13.28
N GLU A 194 -9.40 -8.15 13.12
CA GLU A 194 -10.07 -7.13 12.30
C GLU A 194 -9.49 -7.08 10.89
N SER A 195 -10.29 -6.63 9.92
CA SER A 195 -9.76 -6.21 8.61
C SER A 195 -8.98 -4.90 8.72
N PRO A 196 -8.08 -4.58 7.77
CA PRO A 196 -7.36 -3.31 7.77
C PRO A 196 -8.28 -2.08 7.86
N ALA A 197 -9.41 -2.09 7.18
CA ALA A 197 -10.38 -0.99 7.22
C ALA A 197 -11.01 -0.82 8.61
N GLN A 198 -11.44 -1.93 9.23
CA GLN A 198 -12.03 -1.89 10.58
C GLN A 198 -11.03 -1.37 11.61
N LEU A 199 -9.79 -1.89 11.58
CA LEU A 199 -8.74 -1.46 12.48
C LEU A 199 -8.40 0.03 12.29
N MET A 200 -8.25 0.48 11.04
CA MET A 200 -7.95 1.88 10.74
C MET A 200 -9.09 2.84 11.13
N ILE A 201 -10.35 2.42 11.02
CA ILE A 201 -11.50 3.18 11.53
C ILE A 201 -11.46 3.24 13.06
N ARG A 202 -11.25 2.10 13.73
CA ARG A 202 -11.15 2.04 15.20
C ARG A 202 -10.03 2.93 15.73
N CYS A 203 -8.90 2.97 15.03
CA CYS A 203 -7.74 3.78 15.40
C CYS A 203 -7.88 5.28 15.05
N GLY A 204 -8.97 5.69 14.39
CA GLY A 204 -9.18 7.08 13.95
C GLY A 204 -8.29 7.53 12.79
N ALA A 205 -7.77 6.58 11.99
CA ALA A 205 -7.03 6.89 10.77
C ALA A 205 -7.95 7.27 9.61
N ILE A 206 -9.18 6.77 9.65
CA ILE A 206 -10.29 7.04 8.72
C ILE A 206 -11.55 7.20 9.57
N ASP A 207 -12.39 8.15 9.22
CA ASP A 207 -13.51 8.61 10.04
C ASP A 207 -14.68 7.62 10.07
N SER A 208 -14.90 6.88 8.97
CA SER A 208 -16.11 6.04 8.85
C SER A 208 -16.03 4.97 7.75
N PRO A 209 -16.94 3.97 7.77
CA PRO A 209 -17.15 3.07 6.65
C PRO A 209 -17.50 3.79 5.34
N LEU A 210 -18.21 4.93 5.41
CA LEU A 210 -18.51 5.76 4.24
C LEU A 210 -17.21 6.24 3.56
N GLN A 211 -16.29 6.81 4.33
CA GLN A 211 -14.99 7.27 3.81
C GLN A 211 -14.15 6.12 3.25
N TYR A 212 -14.22 4.93 3.85
CA TYR A 212 -13.58 3.73 3.29
C TYR A 212 -14.15 3.37 1.91
N HIS A 213 -15.47 3.28 1.77
CA HIS A 213 -16.11 2.96 0.50
C HIS A 213 -15.87 4.05 -0.56
N GLN A 214 -15.89 5.33 -0.17
CA GLN A 214 -15.53 6.44 -1.04
C GLN A 214 -14.06 6.34 -1.50
N GLY A 215 -13.12 6.06 -0.60
CA GLY A 215 -11.71 5.88 -0.97
C GLY A 215 -11.49 4.69 -1.91
N MET A 216 -12.20 3.58 -1.71
CA MET A 216 -12.19 2.44 -2.65
C MET A 216 -12.74 2.82 -4.02
N PHE A 217 -13.84 3.57 -4.07
CA PHE A 217 -14.43 4.05 -5.32
C PHE A 217 -13.49 5.01 -6.04
N LEU A 218 -12.91 5.99 -5.33
CA LEU A 218 -11.94 6.94 -5.88
C LEU A 218 -10.70 6.21 -6.41
N LYS A 219 -10.15 5.23 -5.70
CA LYS A 219 -9.02 4.44 -6.20
C LYS A 219 -9.35 3.74 -7.53
N ALA A 220 -10.56 3.17 -7.63
CA ALA A 220 -10.96 2.38 -8.80
C ALA A 220 -11.29 3.26 -10.02
N HIS A 221 -11.98 4.38 -9.81
CA HIS A 221 -12.58 5.17 -10.89
C HIS A 221 -11.93 6.55 -11.07
N PHE A 222 -11.23 7.05 -10.06
CA PHE A 222 -10.56 8.36 -10.03
C PHE A 222 -9.12 8.25 -9.51
N PRO A 223 -8.25 7.44 -10.13
CA PRO A 223 -6.90 7.18 -9.62
C PRO A 223 -6.00 8.43 -9.57
N GLN A 224 -6.37 9.51 -10.27
CA GLN A 224 -5.70 10.82 -10.24
C GLN A 224 -6.43 11.86 -9.36
N GLY A 225 -7.47 11.44 -8.64
CA GLY A 225 -8.35 12.33 -7.89
C GLY A 225 -9.63 12.70 -8.64
N ALA A 226 -10.66 13.09 -7.89
CA ALA A 226 -11.96 13.50 -8.43
C ALA A 226 -12.08 15.01 -8.66
N THR A 227 -11.12 15.80 -8.21
CA THR A 227 -11.09 17.25 -8.41
C THR A 227 -10.89 17.58 -9.89
N HIS A 228 -11.67 18.51 -10.41
CA HIS A 228 -11.47 19.02 -11.77
C HIS A 228 -10.23 19.91 -11.85
N ASP A 229 -9.58 19.95 -13.01
CA ASP A 229 -8.50 20.90 -13.27
C ASP A 229 -9.08 22.33 -13.29
N PRO A 230 -8.63 23.25 -12.43
CA PRO A 230 -9.16 24.62 -12.37
C PRO A 230 -8.97 25.43 -13.66
N SER A 231 -8.07 25.01 -14.55
CA SER A 231 -7.88 25.65 -15.86
C SER A 231 -8.94 25.27 -16.88
N LEU A 232 -9.74 24.22 -16.62
CA LEU A 232 -10.86 23.84 -17.46
C LEU A 232 -12.06 24.75 -17.18
N ALA A 233 -12.24 25.73 -18.05
CA ALA A 233 -13.33 26.67 -18.01
C ALA A 233 -13.91 26.87 -19.42
N VAL A 234 -15.13 27.41 -19.47
CA VAL A 234 -15.72 27.88 -20.72
C VAL A 234 -14.96 29.12 -21.22
N ASP A 235 -14.70 29.19 -22.53
CA ASP A 235 -14.30 30.45 -23.15
C ASP A 235 -15.47 31.44 -23.12
N GLN A 236 -15.39 32.42 -22.21
CA GLN A 236 -16.48 33.36 -22.00
C GLN A 236 -16.79 34.20 -23.25
N ALA A 237 -15.78 34.57 -24.03
CA ALA A 237 -16.00 35.34 -25.26
C ALA A 237 -16.73 34.50 -26.31
N GLY A 238 -16.35 33.22 -26.44
CA GLY A 238 -17.05 32.25 -27.28
C GLY A 238 -18.50 32.00 -26.83
N LEU A 239 -18.73 31.88 -25.52
CA LEU A 239 -20.07 31.72 -24.94
C LEU A 239 -20.95 32.94 -25.20
N ASP A 240 -20.45 34.14 -24.92
CA ASP A 240 -21.20 35.39 -25.13
C ASP A 240 -21.58 35.57 -26.61
N ALA A 241 -20.66 35.25 -27.52
CA ALA A 241 -20.93 35.26 -28.95
C ALA A 241 -22.02 34.25 -29.33
N ALA A 242 -21.90 33.00 -28.87
CA ALA A 242 -22.87 31.94 -29.15
C ALA A 242 -24.27 32.27 -28.63
N ILE A 243 -24.37 32.81 -27.41
CA ILE A 243 -25.65 33.20 -26.79
C ILE A 243 -26.27 34.41 -27.48
N SER A 244 -25.46 35.37 -27.94
CA SER A 244 -25.97 36.60 -28.57
C SER A 244 -26.75 36.36 -29.87
N GLU A 245 -26.52 35.23 -30.53
CA GLU A 245 -27.22 34.83 -31.75
C GLU A 245 -28.54 34.08 -31.48
N LEU A 246 -28.79 33.68 -30.22
CA LEU A 246 -29.96 32.89 -29.85
C LEU A 246 -31.18 33.80 -29.65
N PRO A 247 -32.35 33.46 -30.25
CA PRO A 247 -33.58 34.17 -29.98
C PRO A 247 -34.01 33.98 -28.52
N LEU A 248 -34.74 34.97 -27.97
CA LEU A 248 -35.40 34.82 -26.67
C LEU A 248 -36.71 34.05 -26.86
N ALA A 249 -36.92 33.00 -26.07
CA ALA A 249 -38.14 32.22 -26.11
C ALA A 249 -39.33 33.02 -25.57
N GLU A 250 -40.48 32.94 -26.24
CA GLU A 250 -41.74 33.60 -25.82
C GLU A 250 -42.52 32.75 -24.80
N VAL A 251 -41.80 32.14 -23.85
CA VAL A 251 -42.36 31.31 -22.79
C VAL A 251 -41.67 31.61 -21.46
N THR A 252 -42.31 31.21 -20.36
CA THR A 252 -41.66 31.12 -19.06
C THR A 252 -41.61 29.65 -18.67
N ALA A 253 -40.42 29.11 -18.45
CA ALA A 253 -40.21 27.71 -18.11
C ALA A 253 -40.06 27.51 -16.59
N PHE A 254 -40.28 26.29 -16.15
CA PHE A 254 -40.04 25.83 -14.78
C PHE A 254 -39.39 24.43 -14.80
N SER A 255 -38.55 24.12 -13.81
CA SER A 255 -38.03 22.76 -13.62
C SER A 255 -38.73 22.06 -12.46
N ILE A 256 -38.63 20.73 -12.41
CA ILE A 256 -39.09 19.91 -11.28
C ILE A 256 -37.98 18.91 -10.95
N ASP A 257 -37.32 19.09 -9.82
CA ASP A 257 -36.16 18.28 -9.44
C ASP A 257 -36.19 17.85 -7.97
N ASP A 258 -35.30 16.94 -7.57
CA ASP A 258 -35.06 16.64 -6.15
C ASP A 258 -34.38 17.83 -5.44
N SER A 259 -34.55 17.95 -4.12
CA SER A 259 -33.94 19.02 -3.30
C SER A 259 -32.41 19.12 -3.40
N GLY A 260 -31.72 18.02 -3.69
CA GLY A 260 -30.26 17.98 -3.86
C GLY A 260 -29.77 18.35 -5.26
N THR A 261 -30.67 18.69 -6.19
CA THR A 261 -30.31 18.96 -7.58
C THR A 261 -29.70 20.35 -7.73
N THR A 262 -28.48 20.41 -8.26
CA THR A 262 -27.77 21.67 -8.56
C THR A 262 -27.34 21.78 -10.03
N GLU A 263 -27.55 20.73 -10.82
CA GLU A 263 -27.30 20.67 -12.26
C GLU A 263 -28.67 20.45 -12.89
N ILE A 264 -29.38 21.54 -13.21
CA ILE A 264 -30.74 21.46 -13.76
C ILE A 264 -30.61 21.33 -15.27
N ASP A 265 -30.81 20.10 -15.75
CA ASP A 265 -30.63 19.75 -17.17
C ASP A 265 -31.89 20.01 -18.00
N ASP A 266 -33.08 19.92 -17.40
CA ASP A 266 -34.34 20.05 -18.10
C ASP A 266 -35.35 20.99 -17.41
N ALA A 267 -36.17 21.63 -18.25
CA ALA A 267 -37.28 22.48 -17.84
C ALA A 267 -38.46 22.34 -18.79
N LEU A 268 -39.64 22.69 -18.32
CA LEU A 268 -40.90 22.62 -19.05
C LEU A 268 -41.55 23.99 -19.17
N SER A 269 -42.25 24.23 -20.27
CA SER A 269 -43.21 25.33 -20.40
C SER A 269 -44.54 24.80 -20.95
N VAL A 270 -45.63 25.47 -20.57
CA VAL A 270 -46.98 25.11 -21.02
C VAL A 270 -47.70 26.37 -21.46
N THR A 271 -48.18 26.40 -22.70
CA THR A 271 -48.94 27.53 -23.27
C THR A 271 -50.29 27.04 -23.76
N ALA A 272 -51.39 27.64 -23.32
CA ALA A 272 -52.72 27.30 -23.83
C ALA A 272 -52.88 27.77 -25.29
N LEU A 273 -53.56 26.97 -26.11
CA LEU A 273 -53.84 27.30 -27.52
C LEU A 273 -55.28 27.81 -27.69
N ASP A 274 -55.48 28.76 -28.61
CA ASP A 274 -56.78 29.40 -28.87
C ASP A 274 -57.89 28.42 -29.30
N GLY A 275 -57.52 27.25 -29.84
CA GLY A 275 -58.43 26.17 -30.25
C GLY A 275 -58.70 25.10 -29.17
N GLY A 276 -58.19 25.30 -27.96
CA GLY A 276 -58.11 24.26 -26.92
C GLY A 276 -56.82 23.43 -27.04
N GLY A 277 -56.48 22.73 -25.95
CA GLY A 277 -55.19 22.04 -25.84
C GLY A 277 -54.05 22.96 -25.39
N HIS A 278 -52.82 22.45 -25.50
CA HIS A 278 -51.62 23.12 -25.00
C HIS A 278 -50.44 22.91 -25.93
N ARG A 279 -49.56 23.91 -26.03
CA ARG A 279 -48.18 23.74 -26.46
C ARG A 279 -47.32 23.37 -25.27
N ILE A 280 -46.61 22.26 -25.38
CA ILE A 280 -45.63 21.81 -24.39
C ILE A 280 -44.24 22.15 -24.92
N GLY A 281 -43.46 22.90 -24.15
CA GLY A 281 -42.03 23.11 -24.36
C GLY A 281 -41.22 22.22 -23.42
N ILE A 282 -40.23 21.53 -23.98
CA ILE A 282 -39.23 20.74 -23.26
C ILE A 282 -37.88 21.39 -23.55
N HIS A 283 -37.24 21.95 -22.54
CA HIS A 283 -36.04 22.76 -22.67
C HIS A 283 -34.88 22.02 -22.03
N ILE A 284 -33.85 21.68 -22.81
CA ILE A 284 -32.68 20.95 -22.32
C ILE A 284 -31.48 21.89 -22.29
N ALA A 285 -30.75 21.96 -21.18
CA ALA A 285 -29.52 22.73 -21.04
C ALA A 285 -28.58 22.46 -22.22
N ALA A 286 -27.92 23.50 -22.73
CA ALA A 286 -27.15 23.42 -23.98
C ALA A 286 -25.63 23.62 -23.81
N PRO A 287 -24.92 22.81 -22.97
CA PRO A 287 -23.46 22.92 -22.84
C PRO A 287 -22.72 22.63 -24.16
N GLY A 288 -23.36 21.88 -25.07
CA GLY A 288 -22.84 21.62 -26.42
C GLY A 288 -22.72 22.84 -27.32
N LEU A 289 -23.18 24.03 -26.91
CA LEU A 289 -22.93 25.29 -27.62
C LEU A 289 -21.45 25.67 -27.63
N VAL A 290 -20.71 25.31 -26.58
CA VAL A 290 -19.29 25.68 -26.41
C VAL A 290 -18.37 24.49 -26.18
N ILE A 291 -18.92 23.32 -25.86
CA ILE A 291 -18.16 22.08 -25.73
C ILE A 291 -18.15 21.39 -27.09
N ALA A 292 -17.02 21.49 -27.79
CA ALA A 292 -16.79 20.85 -29.07
C ALA A 292 -16.20 19.45 -28.89
N LYS A 293 -16.47 18.59 -29.87
CA LYS A 293 -15.86 17.27 -29.92
C LYS A 293 -14.33 17.39 -29.87
N ASP A 294 -13.72 16.58 -28.99
CA ASP A 294 -12.30 16.45 -28.74
C ASP A 294 -11.64 17.72 -28.16
N ASP A 295 -12.42 18.63 -27.56
CA ASP A 295 -11.88 19.69 -26.70
C ASP A 295 -11.49 19.16 -25.30
N ALA A 296 -10.99 20.05 -24.44
CA ALA A 296 -10.57 19.65 -23.11
C ALA A 296 -11.73 19.26 -22.16
N LEU A 297 -12.88 19.92 -22.27
CA LEU A 297 -14.07 19.66 -21.46
C LEU A 297 -14.76 18.36 -21.89
N ASP A 298 -14.91 18.11 -23.19
CA ASP A 298 -15.41 16.87 -23.79
C ASP A 298 -14.55 15.67 -23.38
N ARG A 299 -13.22 15.80 -23.38
CA ARG A 299 -12.33 14.73 -22.90
C ARG A 299 -12.59 14.37 -21.44
N VAL A 300 -12.80 15.37 -20.57
CA VAL A 300 -13.12 15.13 -19.16
C VAL A 300 -14.50 14.51 -19.00
N ALA A 301 -15.52 15.08 -19.65
CA ALA A 301 -16.88 14.55 -19.61
C ALA A 301 -16.94 13.10 -20.10
N ARG A 302 -16.28 12.78 -21.22
CA ARG A 302 -16.19 11.42 -21.77
C ARG A 302 -15.46 10.45 -20.85
N THR A 303 -14.42 10.92 -20.16
CA THR A 303 -13.67 10.10 -19.19
C THR A 303 -14.52 9.79 -17.96
N ARG A 304 -15.31 10.77 -17.49
CA ARG A 304 -16.20 10.60 -16.32
C ARG A 304 -17.51 9.88 -16.66
N MET A 305 -17.95 9.95 -17.91
CA MET A 305 -19.20 9.39 -18.47
C MET A 305 -20.49 10.00 -17.91
N SER A 306 -20.58 10.21 -16.59
CA SER A 306 -21.73 10.80 -15.91
C SER A 306 -21.31 11.49 -14.61
N THR A 307 -22.21 12.29 -14.03
CA THR A 307 -22.10 12.69 -12.62
C THR A 307 -22.31 11.45 -11.75
N VAL A 308 -21.49 11.28 -10.72
CA VAL A 308 -21.61 10.19 -9.74
C VAL A 308 -22.39 10.71 -8.55
N TYR A 309 -23.58 10.14 -8.31
CA TYR A 309 -24.43 10.49 -7.17
C TYR A 309 -24.30 9.44 -6.07
N PHE A 310 -24.14 9.88 -4.83
CA PHE A 310 -24.15 9.02 -3.64
C PHE A 310 -24.77 9.77 -2.44
N PRO A 311 -25.16 9.07 -1.37
CA PRO A 311 -25.82 9.73 -0.25
C PRO A 311 -24.97 10.86 0.35
N GLY A 312 -25.50 12.08 0.29
CA GLY A 312 -24.93 13.27 0.92
C GLY A 312 -23.93 14.06 0.07
N ASP A 313 -23.51 13.58 -1.10
CA ASP A 313 -22.52 14.26 -1.94
C ASP A 313 -22.50 13.69 -3.39
N LYS A 314 -21.73 14.32 -4.29
CA LYS A 314 -21.59 13.90 -5.69
C LYS A 314 -20.22 14.27 -6.27
N ILE A 315 -19.86 13.59 -7.36
CA ILE A 315 -18.71 13.96 -8.20
C ILE A 315 -19.24 14.35 -9.58
N THR A 316 -19.18 15.65 -9.89
CA THR A 316 -19.75 16.21 -11.12
C THR A 316 -19.00 15.75 -12.37
N MET A 317 -19.75 15.56 -13.46
CA MET A 317 -19.19 15.22 -14.78
C MET A 317 -18.37 16.38 -15.36
N LEU A 318 -18.86 17.60 -15.19
CA LEU A 318 -18.25 18.85 -15.66
C LEU A 318 -17.83 19.71 -14.46
N PRO A 319 -16.87 20.63 -14.62
CA PRO A 319 -16.53 21.59 -13.58
C PRO A 319 -17.72 22.47 -13.20
N ASP A 320 -17.80 22.87 -11.91
CA ASP A 320 -18.89 23.70 -11.39
C ASP A 320 -19.00 25.05 -12.12
N THR A 321 -17.87 25.60 -12.58
CA THR A 321 -17.83 26.83 -13.39
C THR A 321 -18.49 26.67 -14.76
N VAL A 322 -18.48 25.45 -15.32
CA VAL A 322 -19.17 25.12 -16.58
C VAL A 322 -20.65 24.90 -16.30
N ILE A 323 -20.98 24.14 -15.25
CA ILE A 323 -22.37 23.89 -14.82
C ILE A 323 -23.11 25.20 -14.59
N ALA A 324 -22.49 26.16 -13.90
CA ALA A 324 -23.08 27.47 -13.62
C ALA A 324 -23.45 28.30 -14.87
N GLN A 325 -22.91 27.97 -16.06
CA GLN A 325 -23.28 28.64 -17.31
C GLN A 325 -24.50 28.01 -18.00
N PHE A 326 -24.78 26.74 -17.73
CA PHE A 326 -25.78 25.96 -18.50
C PHE A 326 -26.94 25.43 -17.66
N SER A 327 -26.77 25.24 -16.35
CA SER A 327 -27.86 24.84 -15.45
C SER A 327 -29.06 25.76 -15.66
N LEU A 328 -30.26 25.21 -15.81
CA LEU A 328 -31.48 25.98 -16.03
C LEU A 328 -31.99 26.61 -14.72
N ASP A 329 -31.14 27.42 -14.10
CA ASP A 329 -31.42 28.08 -12.83
C ASP A 329 -32.43 29.23 -13.01
N GLU A 330 -33.31 29.39 -12.02
CA GLU A 330 -34.36 30.41 -11.99
C GLU A 330 -33.82 31.85 -11.95
N GLY A 331 -34.61 32.78 -12.48
CA GLY A 331 -34.33 34.22 -12.40
C GLY A 331 -33.57 34.81 -13.59
N ALA A 332 -33.12 34.00 -14.54
CA ALA A 332 -32.49 34.45 -15.77
C ALA A 332 -32.94 33.64 -16.99
N ALA A 333 -32.72 34.18 -18.20
CA ALA A 333 -32.83 33.39 -19.41
C ALA A 333 -31.58 32.52 -19.59
N ARG A 334 -31.77 31.24 -19.91
CA ARG A 334 -30.70 30.24 -20.00
C ARG A 334 -30.65 29.59 -21.38
N PRO A 335 -29.46 29.31 -21.93
CA PRO A 335 -29.35 28.69 -23.25
C PRO A 335 -29.84 27.24 -23.21
N ALA A 336 -30.79 26.92 -24.08
CA ALA A 336 -31.38 25.59 -24.15
C ALA A 336 -31.58 25.12 -25.60
N LEU A 337 -31.61 23.81 -25.77
CA LEU A 337 -32.20 23.13 -26.91
C LEU A 337 -33.64 22.78 -26.56
N SER A 338 -34.58 23.52 -27.14
CA SER A 338 -36.01 23.37 -26.90
C SER A 338 -36.68 22.49 -27.94
N ILE A 339 -37.63 21.69 -27.46
CA ILE A 339 -38.59 20.92 -28.25
C ILE A 339 -39.97 21.46 -27.92
N TYR A 340 -40.71 21.94 -28.92
CA TYR A 340 -42.11 22.30 -28.76
C TYR A 340 -43.00 21.31 -29.50
N VAL A 341 -44.12 20.96 -28.89
CA VAL A 341 -45.15 20.14 -29.52
C VAL A 341 -46.52 20.48 -28.96
N ASP A 342 -47.53 20.48 -29.81
CA ASP A 342 -48.92 20.74 -29.41
C ASP A 342 -49.59 19.42 -29.01
N ILE A 343 -50.41 19.49 -27.97
CA ILE A 343 -51.30 18.42 -27.51
C ILE A 343 -52.73 18.92 -27.56
N ASP A 344 -53.66 18.06 -27.97
CA ASP A 344 -55.08 18.40 -27.97
C ASP A 344 -55.69 18.36 -26.56
N ALA A 345 -56.99 18.68 -26.45
CA ALA A 345 -57.70 18.66 -25.17
C ALA A 345 -57.82 17.25 -24.53
N ALA A 346 -57.57 16.18 -25.29
CA ALA A 346 -57.52 14.80 -24.80
C ALA A 346 -56.09 14.37 -24.43
N GLY A 347 -55.09 15.23 -24.59
CA GLY A 347 -53.69 14.93 -24.34
C GLY A 347 -53.01 14.16 -25.47
N VAL A 348 -53.61 14.11 -26.66
CA VAL A 348 -53.03 13.46 -27.83
C VAL A 348 -52.03 14.41 -28.48
N VAL A 349 -50.80 13.93 -28.68
CA VAL A 349 -49.69 14.69 -29.28
C VAL A 349 -49.90 14.84 -30.79
N ASP A 350 -49.86 16.07 -31.28
CA ASP A 350 -49.79 16.38 -32.70
C ASP A 350 -48.32 16.52 -33.15
N LYS A 351 -47.79 15.44 -33.74
CA LYS A 351 -46.40 15.37 -34.18
C LYS A 351 -46.08 16.34 -35.34
N GLU A 352 -47.07 16.81 -36.09
CA GLU A 352 -46.83 17.74 -37.20
C GLU A 352 -46.45 19.14 -36.71
N THR A 353 -46.74 19.45 -35.44
CA THR A 353 -46.41 20.74 -34.80
C THR A 353 -45.03 20.79 -34.17
N LEU A 354 -44.27 19.68 -34.24
CA LEU A 354 -42.97 19.55 -33.59
C LEU A 354 -41.97 20.59 -34.11
N GLN A 355 -41.39 21.36 -33.19
CA GLN A 355 -40.36 22.35 -33.49
C GLN A 355 -39.14 22.15 -32.60
N LEU A 356 -37.95 22.29 -33.19
CA LEU A 356 -36.67 22.26 -32.49
C LEU A 356 -36.02 23.65 -32.58
N ARG A 357 -35.56 24.19 -31.45
CA ARG A 357 -34.94 25.52 -31.39
C ARG A 357 -33.74 25.51 -30.45
N ALA A 358 -32.66 26.18 -30.85
CA ALA A 358 -31.67 26.67 -29.90
C ALA A 358 -32.07 28.10 -29.53
N GLU A 359 -32.26 28.40 -28.25
CA GLU A 359 -32.80 29.68 -27.81
C GLU A 359 -32.44 29.98 -26.34
N MET A 360 -32.69 31.21 -25.93
CA MET A 360 -32.60 31.64 -24.53
C MET A 360 -33.97 31.49 -23.87
N VAL A 361 -34.08 30.62 -22.87
CA VAL A 361 -35.35 30.29 -22.21
C VAL A 361 -35.45 31.01 -20.87
N PRO A 362 -36.41 31.93 -20.66
CA PRO A 362 -36.68 32.54 -19.36
C PRO A 362 -37.07 31.50 -18.29
N MET A 363 -36.25 31.33 -17.26
CA MET A 363 -36.52 30.43 -16.14
C MET A 363 -37.29 31.12 -15.02
N GLY A 364 -38.55 30.75 -14.83
CA GLY A 364 -39.45 31.34 -13.85
C GLY A 364 -39.35 30.73 -12.45
N SER A 365 -39.21 29.40 -12.34
CA SER A 365 -39.12 28.72 -11.04
C SER A 365 -38.40 27.37 -11.15
N ASN A 366 -37.55 27.05 -10.19
CA ASN A 366 -37.05 25.69 -10.01
C ASN A 366 -37.83 25.00 -8.87
N LEU A 367 -38.84 24.22 -9.23
CA LEU A 367 -39.67 23.52 -8.26
C LEU A 367 -38.95 22.29 -7.72
N ARG A 368 -39.22 21.95 -6.46
CA ARG A 368 -38.66 20.76 -5.82
C ARG A 368 -39.77 19.76 -5.51
N LEU A 369 -39.53 18.48 -5.80
CA LEU A 369 -40.52 17.41 -5.61
C LEU A 369 -41.06 17.34 -4.17
N GLU A 370 -40.27 17.74 -3.17
CA GLU A 370 -40.71 17.74 -1.77
C GLU A 370 -41.66 18.90 -1.42
N ASN A 371 -41.76 19.91 -2.28
CA ASN A 371 -42.49 21.16 -2.05
C ASN A 371 -43.66 21.38 -3.04
N LEU A 372 -43.94 20.41 -3.91
CA LEU A 372 -45.12 20.38 -4.77
C LEU A 372 -46.34 19.86 -4.00
#